data_AF-A0A9D6ITP0-F1
#
_entry.id   AF-A0A9D6ITP0-F1
#
_cell.length_a   1.000
_cell.length_b   1.000
_cell.length_c   1.000
_cell.angle_alpha   90.00
_cell.angle_beta   90.00
_cell.angle_gamma   90.00
#
_symmetry.space_group_name_H-M   'P 1'
#
loop_
_entity.id
_entity.type
_entity.pdbx_description
1 polymer ?
#
loop_
_entity_poly.entity_id
_entity_poly.type
_entity_poly.pdbx_seq_one_letter_code
_entity_poly.pdbx_strand_id
1 'polypeptide(L)' 'AFAKYNLAACIKGGLELQGYAVGAPLPPQAPLPPEGVEEVRQALIAIGAL' A
#
# COMPACT_ATOMS: atom_id res chain seq x y z
N ALA A 1 -15.35 7.81 -1.28
CA ALA A 1 -14.21 7.75 -0.34
C ALA A 1 -13.29 6.63 -0.80
N PHE A 2 -12.01 6.93 -1.07
CA PHE A 2 -11.00 5.90 -1.34
C PHE A 2 -10.91 5.02 -0.08
N ALA A 3 -11.21 3.73 -0.26
CA ALA A 3 -11.65 2.82 0.79
C ALA A 3 -10.68 2.77 1.97
N LYS A 4 -11.14 3.19 3.17
CA LYS A 4 -10.48 3.13 4.50
C LYS A 4 -9.12 3.84 4.64
N TYR A 5 -8.27 3.84 3.61
CA TYR A 5 -6.92 4.36 3.58
C TYR A 5 -6.69 5.26 2.34
N ASN A 6 -5.63 6.06 2.37
CA ASN A 6 -5.27 6.92 1.25
C ASN A 6 -4.83 6.08 0.02
N LEU A 7 -5.47 6.30 -1.14
CA LEU A 7 -5.19 5.52 -2.35
C LEU A 7 -3.71 5.50 -2.75
N ALA A 8 -3.05 6.66 -2.74
CA ALA A 8 -1.65 6.73 -3.13
C ALA A 8 -0.76 5.95 -2.14
N ALA A 9 -1.11 5.95 -0.86
CA ALA A 9 -0.41 5.16 0.16
C ALA A 9 -0.61 3.66 -0.07
N CYS A 10 -1.83 3.22 -0.41
CA CYS A 10 -2.10 1.82 -0.78
C CYS A 10 -1.31 1.38 -2.01
N ILE A 11 -1.24 2.22 -3.04
CA ILE A 11 -0.48 1.90 -4.27
C ILE A 11 1.01 1.76 -3.95
N LYS A 12 1.61 2.71 -3.24
CA LYS A 12 3.03 2.62 -2.87
C LYS A 12 3.31 1.41 -1.98
N GLY A 13 2.50 1.19 -0.94
CA GLY A 13 2.66 0.04 -0.06
C GLY A 13 2.54 -1.29 -0.82
N GLY A 14 1.59 -1.41 -1.76
CA GLY A 14 1.47 -2.60 -2.60
C GLY A 14 2.69 -2.84 -3.50
N LEU A 15 3.22 -1.79 -4.11
CA LEU A 15 4.43 -1.87 -4.94
C LEU A 15 5.67 -2.26 -4.11
N GLU A 16 5.81 -1.73 -2.90
CA GLU A 16 6.90 -2.13 -1.99
C GLU A 16 6.79 -3.60 -1.58
N LEU A 17 5.58 -4.09 -1.27
CA LEU A 17 5.33 -5.50 -0.95
C LEU A 17 5.72 -6.44 -2.10
N GLN A 18 5.54 -6.01 -3.35
CA GLN A 18 5.93 -6.74 -4.56
C GLN A 18 7.43 -6.59 -4.90
N GLY A 19 8.21 -5.87 -4.09
CA GLY A 19 9.65 -5.71 -4.28
C GLY A 19 10.07 -4.53 -5.16
N TYR A 20 9.14 -3.63 -5.53
CA TYR A 20 9.48 -2.41 -6.27
C TYR A 20 9.99 -1.31 -5.32
N ALA A 21 11.15 -0.73 -5.66
CA ALA A 21 11.73 0.39 -4.90
C ALA A 21 11.07 1.74 -5.28
N VAL A 22 9.88 2.02 -4.73
CA VAL A 22 9.11 3.25 -5.00
C VAL A 22 9.43 4.43 -4.07
N GLY A 23 10.28 4.20 -3.08
CA GLY A 23 10.75 5.21 -2.13
C GLY A 23 9.67 5.72 -1.16
N ALA A 24 10.12 6.48 -0.17
CA ALA A 24 9.25 7.00 0.87
C ALA A 24 8.17 7.95 0.32
N PRO A 25 6.98 8.00 0.96
CA PRO A 25 5.99 9.04 0.70
C PRO A 25 6.55 10.45 0.88
N LEU A 26 6.11 11.38 0.03
CA LEU A 26 6.43 12.81 0.15
C LEU A 26 5.19 13.58 0.60
N PRO A 27 5.32 14.63 1.44
CA PRO A 27 4.18 15.45 1.84
C PRO A 27 3.39 15.99 0.64
N PRO A 28 2.04 16.01 0.70
CA PRO A 28 1.19 15.72 1.86
C PRO A 28 0.79 14.24 2.01
N GLN A 29 1.40 13.31 1.24
CA GLN A 29 1.09 11.89 1.33
C GLN A 29 1.70 11.29 2.60
N ALA A 30 0.84 10.87 3.54
CA ALA A 30 1.27 10.06 4.67
C ALA A 30 1.55 8.60 4.24
N PRO A 31 2.46 7.88 4.91
CA PRO A 31 2.62 6.45 4.72
C PRO A 31 1.35 5.68 5.10
N LEU A 32 1.23 4.47 4.54
CA LEU A 32 0.19 3.54 4.91
C LEU A 32 0.47 3.03 6.34
N PRO A 33 -0.48 3.06 7.28
CA PRO A 33 -0.24 2.55 8.63
C PRO A 33 -0.09 1.01 8.59
N PRO A 34 0.52 0.39 9.63
CA PRO A 34 0.82 -1.04 9.65
C PRO A 34 -0.40 -1.93 9.37
N GLU A 35 -1.57 -1.60 9.91
CA GLU A 35 -2.82 -2.30 9.66
C GLU A 35 -3.26 -2.22 8.19
N GLY A 36 -3.03 -1.08 7.54
CA GLY A 36 -3.31 -0.90 6.12
C GLY A 36 -2.35 -1.68 5.23
N VAL A 37 -1.08 -1.79 5.62
CA VAL A 37 -0.09 -2.63 4.92
C VAL A 37 -0.53 -4.09 4.92
N GLU A 38 -1.00 -4.60 6.06
CA GLU A 38 -1.47 -5.98 6.15
C GLU A 38 -2.75 -6.22 5.34
N GLU A 39 -3.71 -5.28 5.37
CA GLU A 39 -4.91 -5.38 4.52
C GLU A 39 -4.56 -5.40 3.02
N VAL A 40 -3.61 -4.55 2.59
CA VAL A 40 -3.11 -4.56 1.20
C VAL A 40 -2.40 -5.87 0.88
N ARG A 41 -1.58 -6.41 1.80
CA ARG A 41 -0.93 -7.72 1.64
C ARG A 41 -1.97 -8.82 1.37
N GLN A 42 -3.00 -8.91 2.20
CA GLN A 42 -4.04 -9.92 2.06
C GLN A 42 -4.83 -9.75 0.75
N ALA A 43 -5.11 -8.51 0.34
CA ALA A 43 -5.75 -8.23 -0.95
C ALA A 43 -4.88 -8.69 -2.13
N LEU A 44 -3.57 -8.45 -2.09
CA LEU A 44 -2.64 -8.90 -3.14
C LEU A 44 -2.52 -10.43 -3.19
N ILE A 45 -2.45 -11.11 -2.04
CA ILE A 45 -2.46 -12.58 -1.96
C ILE A 45 -3.74 -13.15 -2.58
N ALA A 46 -4.91 -12.58 -2.24
CA ALA A 46 -6.21 -13.06 -2.72
C ALA A 46 -6.35 -13.03 -4.24
N ILE A 47 -5.63 -12.12 -4.92
CA ILE A 47 -5.62 -12.01 -6.39
C ILE A 47 -4.39 -12.65 -7.05
N GLY A 48 -3.51 -13.29 -6.28
CA GLY A 48 -2.28 -13.91 -6.79
C GLY A 48 -1.23 -12.91 -7.29
N ALA A 49 -1.21 -11.70 -6.73
CA ALA A 49 -0.28 -10.63 -7.09
C ALA A 49 0.85 -10.41 -6.06
N LEU A 50 0.95 -11.28 -5.05
CA LEU A 50 2.04 -11.33 -4.08
C LEU A 50 2.55 -12.78 -3.99
#